data_AF-A0A538GQU6-F1
#
_entry.id   AF-A0A538GQU6-F1
#
_cell.length_a   1.000
_cell.length_b   1.000
_cell.length_c   1.000
_cell.angle_alpha   90.00
_cell.angle_beta   90.00
_cell.angle_gamma   90.00
#
_symmetry.space_group_name_H-M   'P 1'
#
loop_
_entity.id
_entity.type
_entity.pdbx_description
1 polymer ?
#
loop_
_entity_poly.entity_id
_entity_poly.type
_entity_poly.pdbx_seq_one_letter_code
_entity_poly.pdbx_strand_id
1 'polypeptide(L)'
;MRWTSQGVAGLPAWRDRIEEGERTIAEAGGTLVGVYVTLGRYDVVEIFEAPDDETAAEIIMKLQRHGAEHTETLRAFTRDEAEEIIRRV
;
A
#
# COMPACT_ATOMS: atom_id res chain seq x y z
N MET A 1 -6.42 -4.68 -0.99
CA MET A 1 -7.23 -3.68 -1.72
C MET A 1 -8.25 -4.38 -2.61
N ARG A 2 -9.42 -3.78 -2.83
CA ARG A 2 -10.41 -4.23 -3.83
C ARG A 2 -10.60 -3.15 -4.87
N TRP A 3 -10.58 -3.50 -6.15
CA TRP A 3 -10.82 -2.53 -7.22
C TRP A 3 -12.26 -2.01 -7.19
N THR A 4 -12.41 -0.73 -7.49
CA THR A 4 -13.70 -0.16 -7.85
C THR A 4 -13.99 -0.42 -9.33
N SER A 5 -15.22 -0.14 -9.78
CA SER A 5 -15.55 -0.19 -11.21
C SER A 5 -14.62 0.70 -12.05
N GLN A 6 -14.20 1.85 -11.51
CA GLN A 6 -13.22 2.75 -12.16
C GLN A 6 -11.81 2.13 -12.17
N GLY A 7 -11.41 1.47 -11.07
CA GLY A 7 -10.15 0.74 -10.99
C GLY A 7 -10.03 -0.30 -12.11
N VAL A 8 -11.06 -1.14 -12.26
CA VAL A 8 -11.14 -2.18 -13.31
C VAL A 8 -11.09 -1.57 -14.72
N ALA A 9 -11.84 -0.50 -14.97
CA ALA A 9 -11.89 0.13 -16.28
C ALA A 9 -10.52 0.68 -16.74
N GLY A 10 -9.64 1.06 -15.82
CA GLY A 10 -8.31 1.57 -16.15
C GLY A 10 -7.16 0.58 -15.93
N LEU A 11 -7.43 -0.72 -15.80
CA LEU A 11 -6.38 -1.75 -15.77
C LEU A 11 -5.42 -1.73 -16.98
N PRO A 12 -5.81 -1.31 -18.21
CA PRO A 12 -4.84 -1.16 -19.29
C PRO A 12 -3.68 -0.21 -18.99
N ALA A 13 -3.88 0.76 -18.08
CA ALA A 13 -2.86 1.69 -17.61
C ALA A 13 -2.18 1.23 -16.29
N TRP A 14 -2.26 -0.06 -15.96
CA TRP A 14 -1.73 -0.62 -14.71
C TRP A 14 -0.26 -0.26 -14.46
N ARG A 15 0.60 -0.38 -15.48
CA ARG A 15 2.02 -0.06 -15.38
C ARG A 15 2.22 1.37 -14.88
N ASP A 16 1.58 2.33 -15.54
CA ASP A 16 1.73 3.75 -15.22
C ASP A 16 1.25 4.06 -13.81
N ARG A 17 0.18 3.38 -13.35
CA ARG A 17 -0.32 3.51 -11.96
C ARG A 17 0.69 3.04 -10.93
N ILE A 18 1.38 1.92 -11.19
CA ILE A 18 2.42 1.43 -10.27
C ILE A 18 3.60 2.40 -10.25
N GLU A 19 4.04 2.89 -11.40
CA GLU A 19 5.16 3.85 -11.50
C GLU A 19 4.83 5.20 -10.83
N GLU A 20 3.59 5.68 -10.93
CA GLU A 20 3.10 6.87 -10.22
C GLU A 20 3.01 6.64 -8.71
N GLY A 21 2.52 5.47 -8.29
CA GLY A 21 2.44 5.09 -6.88
C GLY A 21 3.83 4.99 -6.23
N GLU A 22 4.77 4.31 -6.89
CA GLU A 22 6.16 4.21 -6.44
C GLU A 22 6.81 5.60 -6.29
N ARG A 23 6.58 6.51 -7.24
CA ARG A 23 7.06 7.90 -7.15
C ARG A 23 6.45 8.63 -5.96
N THR A 24 5.13 8.50 -5.76
CA THR A 24 4.42 9.10 -4.62
C THR A 24 4.98 8.64 -3.28
N ILE A 25 5.28 7.34 -3.16
CA ILE A 25 5.90 6.74 -1.98
C ILE A 25 7.31 7.31 -1.78
N ALA A 26 8.13 7.32 -2.82
CA ALA A 26 9.52 7.79 -2.76
C ALA A 26 9.64 9.28 -2.43
N GLU A 27 8.76 10.13 -2.99
CA GLU A 27 8.72 11.57 -2.70
C GLU A 27 8.39 11.86 -1.23
N ALA A 28 7.65 10.97 -0.57
CA ALA A 28 7.37 11.04 0.87
C ALA A 28 8.46 10.38 1.73
N GLY A 29 9.57 9.90 1.15
CA GLY A 29 10.65 9.23 1.86
C GLY A 29 10.38 7.75 2.19
N GLY A 30 9.33 7.16 1.61
CA GLY A 30 9.03 5.75 1.72
C GLY A 30 9.73 4.91 0.64
N THR A 31 9.56 3.59 0.71
CA THR A 31 10.04 2.64 -0.30
C THR A 31 8.96 1.63 -0.63
N LEU A 32 8.64 1.45 -1.92
CA LEU A 32 7.74 0.39 -2.36
C LEU A 32 8.46 -0.96 -2.28
N VAL A 33 7.93 -1.89 -1.47
CA VAL A 33 8.47 -3.25 -1.34
C VAL A 33 7.89 -4.15 -2.44
N GLY A 34 6.62 -3.95 -2.80
CA GLY A 34 6.04 -4.62 -3.97
C GLY A 34 4.53 -4.54 -4.05
N VAL A 35 4.01 -4.85 -5.24
CA VAL A 35 2.59 -4.91 -5.55
C VAL A 35 2.26 -6.27 -6.17
N TYR A 36 1.26 -6.93 -5.62
CA TYR A 36 0.89 -8.31 -5.94
C TYR A 36 -0.60 -8.39 -6.25
N VAL A 37 -0.94 -8.90 -7.44
CA VAL A 37 -2.33 -9.27 -7.76
C VAL A 37 -2.64 -10.61 -7.09
N THR A 38 -3.76 -10.69 -6.39
CA THR A 38 -4.13 -11.84 -5.57
C THR A 38 -5.46 -12.46 -6.02
N LEU A 39 -5.60 -13.77 -5.79
CA LEU A 39 -6.87 -14.47 -5.94
C LEU A 39 -7.51 -14.64 -4.57
N GLY A 40 -8.72 -14.09 -4.36
CA GLY A 40 -9.45 -14.24 -3.11
C GLY A 40 -10.26 -13.01 -2.74
N ARG A 41 -10.27 -12.66 -1.46
CA ARG A 41 -11.06 -11.54 -0.91
C ARG A 41 -10.62 -10.16 -1.43
N TYR A 42 -9.35 -10.03 -1.77
CA TYR A 42 -8.73 -8.79 -2.25
C TYR A 42 -8.11 -9.03 -3.62
N ASP A 43 -8.14 -8.00 -4.47
CA ASP A 43 -7.59 -8.05 -5.82
C ASP A 43 -6.08 -7.76 -5.82
N VAL A 44 -5.63 -6.90 -4.91
CA VAL A 44 -4.22 -6.45 -4.83
C VAL A 44 -3.76 -6.35 -3.38
N VAL A 45 -2.51 -6.73 -3.15
CA VAL A 45 -1.73 -6.43 -1.95
C VAL A 45 -0.57 -5.53 -2.35
N GLU A 46 -0.41 -4.41 -1.64
CA GLU A 46 0.74 -3.51 -1.77
C GLU A 46 1.44 -3.43 -0.43
N ILE A 47 2.77 -3.47 -0.47
CA ILE A 47 3.62 -3.37 0.71
C ILE A 47 4.60 -2.23 0.43
N PHE A 48 4.67 -1.27 1.36
CA PHE A 48 5.64 -0.20 1.34
C PHE A 48 6.13 0.07 2.76
N GLU A 49 7.33 0.62 2.86
CA GLU A 49 7.91 1.13 4.09
C GLU A 49 7.80 2.66 4.10
N ALA A 50 7.57 3.24 5.28
CA ALA A 50 7.57 4.68 5.50
C ALA A 50 8.34 5.02 6.78
N PRO A 51 8.87 6.25 6.91
CA PRO A 51 9.61 6.68 8.11
C PRO A 51 8.80 6.61 9.40
N ASP A 52 7.50 6.89 9.33
CA ASP A 52 6.56 6.88 10.46
C ASP A 52 5.10 6.68 10.00
N ASP A 53 4.20 6.48 10.96
CA ASP A 53 2.77 6.21 10.72
C ASP A 53 2.04 7.41 10.09
N GLU A 54 2.49 8.65 10.37
CA GLU A 54 1.89 9.87 9.81
C GLU A 54 2.20 9.98 8.31
N THR A 55 3.46 9.74 7.94
CA THR A 55 3.92 9.69 6.55
C THR A 55 3.24 8.56 5.79
N ALA A 56 3.08 7.37 6.42
CA ALA A 56 2.35 6.27 5.82
C ALA A 56 0.89 6.64 5.53
N ALA A 57 0.21 7.29 6.47
CA ALA A 57 -1.16 7.75 6.29
C ALA A 57 -1.27 8.80 5.16
N GLU A 58 -0.31 9.74 5.07
CA GLU A 58 -0.25 10.72 3.99
C GLU A 58 -0.11 10.04 2.62
N ILE A 59 0.81 9.08 2.48
CA ILE A 59 1.01 8.29 1.26
C ILE A 59 -0.31 7.60 0.87
N ILE A 60 -0.94 6.89 1.79
CA ILE A 60 -2.21 6.19 1.53
C ILE A 60 -3.29 7.17 1.07
N MET A 61 -3.42 8.32 1.74
CA MET A 61 -4.39 9.34 1.34
C MET A 61 -4.09 9.92 -0.04
N LYS A 62 -2.82 10.05 -0.44
CA LYS A 62 -2.45 10.49 -1.80
C LYS A 62 -2.84 9.44 -2.84
N LEU A 63 -2.48 8.17 -2.63
CA LEU A 63 -2.79 7.07 -3.54
C LEU A 63 -4.31 6.88 -3.71
N GLN A 64 -5.07 6.98 -2.62
CA GLN A 64 -6.53 6.77 -2.65
C GLN A 64 -7.33 7.87 -3.34
N ARG A 65 -6.76 9.07 -3.56
CA ARG A 65 -7.48 10.21 -4.19
C ARG A 65 -8.04 9.87 -5.56
N HIS A 66 -7.44 8.91 -6.26
CA HIS A 66 -7.86 8.51 -7.59
C HIS A 66 -9.11 7.60 -7.57
N GLY A 67 -9.51 7.06 -6.42
CA GLY A 67 -10.73 6.24 -6.29
C GLY A 67 -10.68 4.89 -7.04
N ALA A 68 -9.48 4.41 -7.39
CA ALA A 68 -9.30 3.16 -8.12
C ALA A 68 -9.55 1.92 -7.24
N GLU A 69 -9.41 2.04 -5.92
CA GLU A 69 -9.62 0.94 -4.98
C GLU A 69 -10.21 1.37 -3.64
N HIS A 70 -10.84 0.41 -2.97
CA HIS A 70 -11.07 0.42 -1.54
C HIS A 70 -9.92 -0.31 -0.83
N THR A 71 -9.25 0.38 0.09
CA THR A 71 -8.12 -0.17 0.83
C THR A 71 -8.56 -0.68 2.21
N GLU A 72 -7.81 -1.66 2.71
CA GLU A 72 -7.77 -2.04 4.12
C GLU A 72 -6.28 -2.03 4.46
N THR A 73 -5.87 -1.05 5.28
CA THR A 73 -4.46 -0.83 5.61
C THR A 73 -4.14 -1.48 6.94
N LEU A 74 -3.02 -2.21 6.96
CA LEU A 74 -2.47 -2.80 8.18
C LEU A 74 -1.09 -2.20 8.43
N ARG A 75 -0.85 -1.68 9.64
CA ARG A 75 0.52 -1.48 10.11
C ARG A 75 1.12 -2.85 10.40
N ALA A 76 2.19 -3.18 9.71
CA ALA A 76 2.96 -4.40 9.99
C ALA A 76 4.05 -4.08 11.01
N PHE A 77 4.18 -4.94 12.03
CA PHE A 77 5.38 -4.98 12.85
C PHE A 77 6.38 -5.90 12.19
N THR A 78 7.64 -5.47 12.14
CA THR A 78 8.76 -6.33 11.77
C THR A 78 8.86 -7.52 12.73
N ARG A 79 9.58 -8.56 12.31
CA ARG A 79 9.87 -9.70 13.19
C ARG A 79 10.48 -9.25 14.51
N ASP A 80 11.46 -8.35 14.45
CA ASP A 80 12.19 -7.88 15.62
C ASP A 80 11.29 -7.08 16.57
N GLU A 81 10.46 -6.16 16.05
CA GLU A 81 9.47 -5.45 16.86
C GLU A 81 8.48 -6.39 17.54
N ALA A 82 7.98 -7.38 16.78
CA ALA A 82 7.06 -8.38 17.31
C ALA A 82 7.74 -9.23 18.42
N GLU A 83 9.01 -9.61 18.26
CA GLU A 83 9.76 -10.33 19.28
C GLU A 83 9.91 -9.50 20.57
N GLU A 84 10.21 -8.20 20.47
CA GLU A 84 10.29 -7.33 21.64
C GLU A 84 8.94 -7.12 22.34
N ILE A 85 7.84 -7.09 21.58
CA ILE A 85 6.48 -7.04 22.16
C ILE A 85 6.19 -8.34 22.91
N ILE A 86 6.46 -9.50 22.30
CA ILE A 86 6.19 -10.82 22.88
C ILE A 86 6.95 -11.03 24.19
N ARG A 87 8.18 -10.54 24.33
CA ARG A 87 8.96 -10.64 25.58
C ARG A 87 8.32 -9.91 26.77
N ARG A 88 7.37 -9.00 26.55
CA ARG A 88 6.69 -8.21 27.59
C ARG A 88 5.36 -8.82 28.04
N VAL A 89 4.89 -9.88 27.39
CA VAL A 89 3.67 -10.64 27.72
C VAL A 89 4.05 -11.84 28.58
#